data_AF-A0A7W8IR80-F1
#
_entry.id   AF-A0A7W8IR80-F1
#
_cell.length_a   1.000
_cell.length_b   1.000
_cell.length_c   1.000
_cell.angle_alpha   90.00
_cell.angle_beta   90.00
_cell.angle_gamma   90.00
#
_symmetry.space_group_name_H-M   'P 1'
#
loop_
_entity.id
_entity.type
_entity.pdbx_description
1 polymer ?
#
loop_
_entity_poly.entity_id
_entity_poly.type
_entity_poly.pdbx_seq_one_letter_code
_entity_poly.pdbx_strand_id
1 'polypeptide(L)'
;MKIVDANIILRYLLNDHDDLSAKAATIIENNKVLLPNEVVVEVVYVLEKVYRVKNDEICDTLLELFKYDNIDVHDIEILEEALILFGKRRLDFVDTLLYAYNKVKGYQVYTFDKKLNKVLEE
;
A
#
# COMPACT_ATOMS: atom_id res chain seq x y z
N MET A 1 1.88 14.64 15.05
CA MET A 1 1.82 13.57 14.03
C MET A 1 2.35 14.15 12.73
N LYS A 2 3.27 13.45 12.04
CA LYS A 2 3.83 13.88 10.75
C LYS A 2 3.29 12.97 9.67
N ILE A 3 2.89 13.51 8.53
CA ILE A 3 2.43 12.73 7.39
C ILE A 3 3.54 12.75 6.34
N VAL A 4 3.80 11.61 5.70
CA VAL A 4 4.77 11.53 4.60
C VAL A 4 4.06 11.26 3.28
N ASP A 5 4.63 11.81 2.23
CA ASP A 5 4.15 11.70 0.85
C ASP A 5 4.69 10.41 0.19
N ALA A 6 4.07 9.98 -0.90
CA ALA A 6 4.43 8.77 -1.64
C ALA A 6 5.87 8.82 -2.14
N ASN A 7 6.33 10.00 -2.60
CA ASN A 7 7.70 10.17 -3.09
C ASN A 7 8.75 9.91 -1.99
N ILE A 8 8.48 10.20 -0.72
CA ILE A 8 9.41 9.93 0.37
C ILE A 8 9.52 8.42 0.58
N ILE A 9 8.39 7.71 0.63
CA ILE A 9 8.37 6.25 0.75
C ILE A 9 9.05 5.58 -0.44
N LEU A 10 8.76 6.03 -1.67
CA LEU A 10 9.37 5.47 -2.87
C LEU A 10 10.90 5.62 -2.86
N ARG A 11 11.42 6.79 -2.49
CA ARG A 11 12.87 7.01 -2.39
C ARG A 11 13.50 6.19 -1.27
N TYR A 12 12.78 6.00 -0.17
CA TYR A 12 13.21 5.14 0.92
C TYR A 12 13.32 3.67 0.49
N LEU A 13 12.28 3.14 -0.18
CA LEU A 13 12.21 1.74 -0.59
C LEU A 13 13.15 1.40 -1.77
N LEU A 14 13.22 2.28 -2.77
CA LEU A 14 13.95 2.00 -4.01
C LEU A 14 15.44 2.32 -3.93
N ASN A 15 15.83 3.23 -3.02
CA ASN A 15 17.18 3.77 -2.92
C ASN A 15 17.78 4.16 -4.30
N ASP A 16 16.97 4.80 -5.16
CA ASP A 16 17.27 5.03 -6.57
C ASP A 16 17.78 6.44 -6.89
N HIS A 17 17.98 7.28 -5.87
CA HIS A 17 18.49 8.64 -5.99
C HIS A 17 19.40 9.02 -4.83
N ASP A 18 20.68 9.25 -5.10
CA ASP A 18 21.72 9.49 -4.07
C ASP A 18 21.31 10.49 -2.97
N ASP A 19 20.92 11.71 -3.34
CA ASP A 19 20.57 12.73 -2.34
C ASP A 19 19.18 12.56 -1.70
N LEU A 20 18.17 12.15 -2.49
CA LEU A 20 16.79 12.10 -2.03
C LEU A 20 16.52 10.84 -1.20
N SER A 21 17.15 9.71 -1.53
CA SER A 21 17.06 8.47 -0.74
C SER A 21 17.66 8.68 0.66
N ALA A 22 18.82 9.32 0.77
CA ALA A 22 19.43 9.63 2.06
C ALA A 22 18.54 10.56 2.92
N LYS A 23 17.91 11.57 2.29
CA LYS A 23 16.95 12.45 2.96
C LYS A 23 15.69 11.70 3.38
N ALA A 24 15.16 10.82 2.53
CA ALA A 24 13.99 10.00 2.84
C ALA A 24 14.26 9.07 4.01
N ALA A 25 15.40 8.37 4.03
CA ALA A 25 15.83 7.55 5.16
C ALA A 25 15.93 8.36 6.45
N THR A 26 16.58 9.53 6.40
CA THR A 26 16.66 10.44 7.57
C THR A 26 15.27 10.85 8.06
N ILE A 27 14.31 11.11 7.16
CA ILE A 27 12.94 11.47 7.52
C ILE A 27 12.21 10.28 8.15
N ILE A 28 12.24 9.11 7.52
CA ILE A 28 11.52 7.93 8.00
C ILE A 28 12.11 7.44 9.32
N GLU A 29 13.41 7.19 9.39
CA GLU A 29 14.05 6.55 10.55
C GLU A 29 14.07 7.40 11.82
N ASN A 30 14.04 8.74 11.70
CA ASN A 30 14.09 9.64 12.85
C ASN A 30 12.74 10.19 13.29
N ASN A 31 11.64 9.79 12.65
CA ASN A 31 10.32 10.33 12.95
C ASN A 31 9.26 9.24 13.05
N LYS A 32 8.29 9.47 13.93
CA LYS A 32 7.00 8.78 13.85
C LYS A 32 6.15 9.43 12.77
N VAL A 33 5.75 8.66 11.77
CA VAL A 33 5.05 9.13 10.58
C VAL A 33 3.77 8.34 10.36
N LEU A 34 2.74 9.04 9.88
CA LEU A 34 1.50 8.45 9.40
C LEU A 34 1.58 8.34 7.88
N LEU A 35 1.21 7.17 7.37
CA LEU A 35 1.03 6.89 5.96
C LEU A 35 -0.46 6.67 5.65
N PRO A 36 -1.16 7.70 5.12
CA PRO A 36 -2.56 7.58 4.73
C PRO A 36 -2.77 6.52 3.64
N ASN A 37 -3.97 5.95 3.57
CA ASN A 37 -4.30 4.91 2.59
C ASN A 37 -4.14 5.41 1.15
N GLU A 38 -4.42 6.68 0.89
CA GLU A 38 -4.23 7.33 -0.41
C GLU A 38 -2.75 7.35 -0.83
N VAL A 39 -1.85 7.57 0.14
CA VAL A 39 -0.40 7.55 -0.09
C VAL A 39 0.07 6.12 -0.37
N VAL A 40 -0.45 5.13 0.38
CA VAL A 40 -0.16 3.71 0.11
C VAL A 40 -0.61 3.31 -1.29
N VAL A 41 -1.82 3.72 -1.71
CA VAL A 41 -2.34 3.47 -3.07
C VAL A 41 -1.41 4.05 -4.13
N GLU A 42 -0.94 5.29 -3.95
CA GLU A 42 -0.02 5.92 -4.89
C GLU A 42 1.34 5.21 -4.94
N VAL A 43 1.88 4.79 -3.79
CA VAL A 43 3.12 3.99 -3.72
C VAL A 43 2.96 2.68 -4.50
N VAL A 44 1.89 1.93 -4.26
CA VAL A 44 1.61 0.68 -5.00
C VAL A 44 1.49 0.94 -6.49
N TYR A 45 0.74 1.98 -6.89
CA TYR A 45 0.56 2.35 -8.29
C TYR A 45 1.89 2.67 -8.97
N VAL A 46 2.76 3.46 -8.34
CA VAL A 46 4.05 3.85 -8.91
C VAL A 46 4.98 2.64 -9.03
N LEU A 47 5.07 1.80 -7.99
CA LEU A 47 5.87 0.58 -8.02
C LEU A 47 5.40 -0.38 -9.14
N GLU A 48 4.09 -0.59 -9.26
CA GLU A 48 3.52 -1.52 -10.23
C GLU A 48 3.59 -0.98 -11.68
N LYS A 49 3.17 0.28 -11.90
CA LYS A 49 2.99 0.82 -13.25
C LYS A 49 4.23 1.51 -13.80
N VAL A 50 5.00 2.19 -12.97
CA VAL A 50 6.19 2.94 -13.40
C VAL A 50 7.42 2.05 -13.32
N TYR A 51 7.66 1.45 -12.14
CA TYR A 51 8.86 0.62 -11.91
C TYR A 51 8.68 -0.84 -12.33
N ARG A 52 7.45 -1.27 -12.65
CA ARG A 52 7.12 -2.65 -13.08
C ARG A 52 7.51 -3.71 -12.07
N VAL A 53 7.52 -3.35 -10.78
CA VAL A 53 7.71 -4.30 -9.67
C VAL A 53 6.52 -5.25 -9.64
N LYS A 54 6.77 -6.53 -9.36
CA LYS A 54 5.70 -7.52 -9.32
C LYS A 54 4.82 -7.34 -8.08
N ASN A 55 3.54 -7.69 -8.19
CA ASN A 55 2.56 -7.49 -7.13
C ASN A 55 2.92 -8.24 -5.83
N ASP A 56 3.48 -9.45 -5.92
CA ASP A 56 3.97 -10.22 -4.79
C ASP A 56 5.15 -9.53 -4.10
N GLU A 57 6.13 -9.05 -4.87
CA GLU A 57 7.25 -8.27 -4.35
C GLU A 57 6.81 -6.95 -3.68
N ILE A 58 5.81 -6.25 -4.25
CA ILE A 58 5.21 -5.04 -3.64
C ILE A 58 4.52 -5.38 -2.32
N CYS A 59 3.72 -6.45 -2.31
CA CYS A 59 3.01 -6.92 -1.12
C CYS A 59 3.98 -7.21 0.02
N ASP A 60 4.99 -8.05 -0.21
CA ASP A 60 5.97 -8.41 0.80
C ASP A 60 6.72 -7.17 1.33
N THR A 61 7.12 -6.27 0.43
CA THR A 61 7.83 -5.04 0.80
C THR A 61 7.00 -4.12 1.70
N LEU A 62 5.72 -3.88 1.36
CA LEU A 62 4.87 -2.99 2.14
C LEU A 62 4.42 -3.61 3.45
N LEU A 63 4.19 -4.92 3.50
CA LEU A 63 3.90 -5.62 4.75
C LEU A 63 5.10 -5.55 5.72
N GLU A 64 6.34 -5.66 5.23
CA GLU A 64 7.52 -5.45 6.07
C GLU A 64 7.65 -3.99 6.53
N LEU A 65 7.35 -3.02 5.66
CA LEU A 65 7.37 -1.60 6.01
C LEU A 65 6.39 -1.27 7.15
N PHE A 66 5.19 -1.85 7.14
CA PHE A 66 4.17 -1.59 8.16
C PHE A 66 4.50 -2.20 9.53
N LYS A 67 5.51 -3.08 9.62
CA LYS A 67 6.00 -3.61 10.90
C LYS A 67 6.91 -2.64 11.65
N TYR A 68 7.27 -1.51 11.04
CA TYR A 68 8.16 -0.54 11.67
C TYR A 68 7.41 0.23 12.75
N ASP A 69 7.92 0.21 13.99
CA ASP A 69 7.29 0.85 15.17
C ASP A 69 7.04 2.37 15.03
N ASN A 70 7.66 3.01 14.03
CA ASN A 70 7.55 4.44 13.75
C ASN A 70 6.66 4.75 12.55
N ILE A 71 6.10 3.75 11.87
CA ILE A 71 5.18 3.93 10.74
C ILE A 71 3.77 3.53 11.17
N ASP A 72 2.90 4.53 11.29
CA ASP A 72 1.47 4.32 11.49
C ASP A 72 0.75 4.32 10.14
N VAL A 73 -0.27 3.47 9.98
CA VAL A 73 -1.15 3.43 8.81
C VAL A 73 -2.61 3.47 9.24
N HIS A 74 -3.52 3.94 8.38
CA HIS A 74 -4.95 3.90 8.67
C HIS A 74 -5.52 2.49 8.44
N ASP A 75 -6.15 1.94 9.48
CA ASP A 75 -6.81 0.62 9.43
C ASP A 75 -5.88 -0.48 8.87
N ILE A 76 -4.81 -0.80 9.60
CA ILE A 76 -3.79 -1.77 9.16
C ILE A 76 -4.38 -3.11 8.68
N GLU A 77 -5.42 -3.61 9.34
CA GLU A 77 -6.13 -4.84 8.95
C GLU A 77 -6.69 -4.78 7.52
N ILE A 78 -7.18 -3.62 7.09
CA ILE A 78 -7.69 -3.39 5.73
C ILE A 78 -6.54 -3.40 4.72
N LEU A 79 -5.46 -2.69 5.01
CA LEU A 79 -4.30 -2.61 4.12
C LEU A 79 -3.62 -3.97 3.98
N GLU A 80 -3.47 -4.73 5.07
CA GLU A 80 -2.89 -6.07 5.03
C GLU A 80 -3.73 -7.01 4.17
N GLU A 81 -5.05 -7.07 4.38
CA GLU A 81 -5.95 -7.92 3.58
C GLU A 81 -5.93 -7.50 2.09
N ALA A 82 -5.92 -6.20 1.81
CA ALA A 82 -5.85 -5.68 0.45
C ALA A 82 -4.53 -6.05 -0.25
N LEU A 83 -3.40 -5.95 0.45
CA LEU A 83 -2.07 -6.33 -0.07
C LEU A 83 -1.99 -7.84 -0.33
N ILE A 84 -2.48 -8.66 0.60
CA ILE A 84 -2.50 -10.12 0.47
C ILE A 84 -3.31 -10.55 -0.77
N LEU A 85 -4.47 -9.93 -1.01
CA LEU A 85 -5.27 -10.22 -2.21
C LEU A 85 -4.56 -9.72 -3.48
N PHE A 86 -3.98 -8.52 -3.43
CA PHE A 86 -3.26 -7.90 -4.55
C PHE A 86 -2.06 -8.72 -5.02
N GLY A 87 -1.29 -9.30 -4.08
CA GLY A 87 -0.16 -10.18 -4.40
C GLY A 87 -0.59 -11.50 -5.07
N LYS A 88 -1.83 -11.96 -4.83
CA LYS A 88 -2.34 -13.27 -5.31
C LYS A 88 -3.15 -13.21 -6.60
N ARG A 89 -3.75 -12.05 -6.91
CA ARG A 89 -4.73 -11.90 -8.01
C ARG A 89 -4.34 -10.75 -8.93
N ARG A 90 -4.76 -10.83 -10.20
CA ARG A 90 -4.64 -9.73 -11.16
C ARG A 90 -5.81 -8.75 -11.01
N LEU A 91 -5.85 -8.03 -9.89
CA LEU A 91 -6.73 -6.90 -9.62
C LEU A 91 -5.90 -5.63 -9.46
N ASP A 92 -6.51 -4.47 -9.68
CA ASP A 92 -5.89 -3.23 -9.24
C ASP A 92 -5.97 -3.13 -7.70
N PHE A 93 -5.09 -2.33 -7.11
CA PHE A 93 -5.00 -2.25 -5.65
C PHE A 93 -6.21 -1.57 -5.00
N VAL A 94 -6.92 -0.70 -5.73
CA VAL A 94 -8.12 -0.03 -5.19
C VAL A 94 -9.28 -1.03 -5.10
N ASP A 95 -9.42 -1.92 -6.08
CA ASP A 95 -10.36 -3.04 -6.05
C ASP A 95 -10.08 -3.95 -4.85
N THR A 96 -8.81 -4.24 -4.55
CA THR A 96 -8.47 -5.08 -3.39
C THR A 96 -8.71 -4.36 -2.06
N LEU A 97 -8.60 -3.04 -2.00
CA LEU A 97 -9.04 -2.25 -0.83
C LEU A 97 -10.55 -2.32 -0.63
N LEU A 98 -11.34 -2.18 -1.70
CA LEU A 98 -12.80 -2.33 -1.60
C LEU A 98 -13.20 -3.73 -1.12
N TYR A 99 -12.55 -4.77 -1.64
CA TYR A 99 -12.71 -6.12 -1.12
C TYR A 99 -12.37 -6.22 0.37
N ALA A 100 -11.24 -5.65 0.80
CA ALA A 100 -10.83 -5.68 2.20
C ALA A 100 -11.85 -4.96 3.10
N TYR A 101 -12.41 -3.82 2.69
CA TYR A 101 -13.50 -3.15 3.42
C TYR A 101 -14.72 -4.05 3.61
N ASN A 102 -15.11 -4.79 2.58
CA ASN A 102 -16.19 -5.77 2.68
C ASN A 102 -15.82 -6.92 3.64
N LYS A 103 -14.66 -7.53 3.46
CA LYS A 103 -14.24 -8.72 4.20
C LYS A 103 -13.93 -8.46 5.68
N VAL A 104 -13.22 -7.38 5.98
CA VAL A 104 -12.74 -7.07 7.33
C VAL A 104 -13.80 -6.32 8.14
N LYS A 105 -14.50 -5.35 7.53
CA LYS A 105 -15.46 -4.49 8.24
C LYS A 105 -16.93 -4.80 7.92
N GLY A 106 -17.21 -5.72 7.00
CA GLY A 106 -18.58 -6.11 6.64
C GLY A 106 -19.32 -5.07 5.79
N TYR A 107 -18.60 -4.14 5.15
CA TYR A 107 -19.24 -3.09 4.35
C TYR A 107 -19.80 -3.65 3.05
N GLN A 108 -21.00 -3.20 2.68
CA GLN A 108 -21.55 -3.51 1.36
C GLN A 108 -20.85 -2.64 0.30
N VAL A 109 -20.24 -3.29 -0.69
CA VAL A 109 -19.58 -2.62 -1.81
C VAL A 109 -20.48 -2.70 -3.03
N TYR A 110 -20.79 -1.55 -3.62
CA TYR A 110 -21.48 -1.47 -4.91
C TYR A 110 -20.47 -1.17 -6.00
N THR A 111 -20.43 -2.02 -7.03
CA THR A 111 -19.53 -1.84 -8.18
C THR A 111 -20.15 -2.43 -9.44
N PHE A 112 -19.84 -1.82 -10.59
CA PHE A 112 -20.15 -2.40 -11.91
C PHE A 112 -18.98 -3.22 -12.47
N ASP A 113 -17.84 -3.26 -11.78
CA ASP A 113 -16.70 -4.07 -12.20
C ASP A 113 -17.01 -5.57 -11.99
N LYS A 114 -16.96 -6.34 -13.07
CA LYS A 114 -17.31 -7.76 -13.04
C LYS A 114 -16.27 -8.62 -12.31
N LYS A 115 -14.99 -8.22 -12.34
CA LYS A 115 -13.92 -8.94 -11.66
C LYS A 115 -14.03 -8.72 -10.16
N LEU A 116 -14.27 -7.49 -9.71
CA LEU A 116 -14.46 -7.20 -8.29
C LEU A 116 -15.73 -7.86 -7.74
N ASN A 117 -16.86 -7.79 -8.45
CA ASN A 117 -18.08 -8.48 -8.04
C ASN A 117 -17.85 -9.98 -7.83
N LYS A 118 -17.13 -10.64 -8.74
CA LYS A 118 -16.82 -12.07 -8.61
C LYS A 118 -16.05 -12.37 -7.32
N VAL A 119 -15.10 -11.51 -6.93
CA VAL A 119 -14.27 -11.73 -5.74
C VAL A 119 -15.04 -11.37 -4.45
N LEU A 120 -15.99 -10.43 -4.51
CA LEU A 120 -16.88 -10.12 -3.38
C LEU A 120 -17.93 -11.21 -3.10
N GLU A 121 -18.20 -12.08 -4.08
CA GLU A 121 -19.13 -13.22 -3.96
C GLU A 121 -18.45 -14.52 -3.48
N GLU A 122 -17.11 -14.57 -3.42
CA GLU A 122 -16.29 -15.71 -2.93
C GLU A 122 -16.24 -15.79 -1.39
#